data_AF-A0A7S2NP72-F1
#
_entry.id   AF-A0A7S2NP72-F1
#
_cell.length_a   1.000
_cell.length_b   1.000
_cell.length_c   1.000
_cell.angle_alpha   90.00
_cell.angle_beta   90.00
_cell.angle_gamma   90.00
#
_symmetry.space_group_name_H-M   'P 1'
#
loop_
_entity.id
_entity.type
_entity.pdbx_description
1 polymer ?
#
loop_
_entity_poly.entity_id
_entity_poly.type
_entity_poly.pdbx_seq_one_letter_code
_entity_poly.pdbx_strand_id
1 'polypeptide(L)'
;EGVSAFVQNTRKLLKMREPETFEGVDVIRYEPGQVLKPHYDANQGATVEDKERGGQVLVTVLAYLNDVVTGGSTRFGKLDLDIQPHRGDCLVFFPADGNGNFDERTEHE
;
A
#
# COMPACT_ATOMS: atom_id res chain seq x y z
N GLU A 1 5.52 -8.01 -18.34
CA GLU A 1 6.90 -7.47 -18.20
C GLU A 1 7.02 -6.48 -17.03
N GLY A 2 6.14 -5.47 -16.89
CA GLY A 2 6.19 -4.50 -15.76
C GLY A 2 5.83 -5.05 -14.37
N VAL A 3 4.69 -5.73 -14.21
CA VAL A 3 4.24 -6.30 -12.92
C VAL A 3 5.27 -7.26 -12.31
N SER A 4 5.82 -8.15 -13.13
CA SER A 4 6.85 -9.10 -12.69
C SER A 4 8.11 -8.37 -12.18
N ALA A 5 8.55 -7.33 -12.88
CA ALA A 5 9.68 -6.52 -12.44
C ALA A 5 9.38 -5.78 -11.12
N PHE A 6 8.17 -5.25 -10.97
CA PHE A 6 7.72 -4.60 -9.73
C PHE A 6 7.77 -5.57 -8.55
N VAL A 7 7.13 -6.75 -8.65
CA VAL A 7 7.16 -7.78 -7.60
C VAL A 7 8.60 -8.20 -7.27
N GLN A 8 9.45 -8.42 -8.27
CA GLN A 8 10.85 -8.81 -8.04
C GLN A 8 11.65 -7.73 -7.32
N ASN A 9 11.43 -6.45 -7.66
CA ASN A 9 12.13 -5.33 -7.03
C ASN A 9 11.61 -5.08 -5.61
N THR A 10 10.29 -5.16 -5.40
CA THR A 10 9.67 -5.10 -4.07
C THR A 10 10.21 -6.20 -3.16
N ARG A 11 10.31 -7.44 -3.67
CA ARG A 11 10.91 -8.55 -2.93
C ARG A 11 12.35 -8.26 -2.49
N LYS A 12 13.17 -7.68 -3.37
CA LYS A 12 14.56 -7.29 -3.05
C LYS A 12 14.60 -6.18 -2.01
N LEU A 13 13.76 -5.15 -2.17
CA LEU A 13 13.66 -4.01 -1.26
C LEU A 13 13.30 -4.44 0.15
N LEU A 14 12.25 -5.26 0.29
CA LEU A 14 11.73 -5.74 1.56
C LEU A 14 12.50 -6.94 2.13
N LYS A 15 13.48 -7.47 1.37
CA LYS A 15 14.24 -8.68 1.70
C LYS A 15 13.34 -9.90 1.99
N MET A 16 12.18 -9.96 1.36
CA MET A 16 11.24 -11.06 1.50
C MET A 16 11.70 -12.25 0.65
N ARG A 17 11.50 -13.47 1.15
CA ARG A 17 11.99 -14.69 0.47
C ARG A 17 10.93 -15.32 -0.43
N GLU A 18 9.69 -15.32 0.02
CA GLU A 18 8.55 -16.02 -0.59
C GLU A 18 7.69 -15.00 -1.37
N PRO A 19 7.74 -14.98 -2.71
CA PRO A 19 6.93 -14.05 -3.50
C PRO A 19 5.42 -14.33 -3.39
N GLU A 20 5.02 -15.51 -2.95
CA GLU A 20 3.62 -15.93 -2.79
C GLU A 20 2.93 -15.22 -1.61
N THR A 21 3.68 -14.52 -0.75
CA THR A 21 3.11 -13.70 0.32
C THR A 21 2.61 -12.34 -0.16
N PHE A 22 2.95 -11.94 -1.40
CA PHE A 22 2.38 -10.74 -1.99
C PHE A 22 1.01 -11.06 -2.57
N GLU A 23 0.03 -10.22 -2.25
CA GLU A 23 -1.22 -10.18 -2.99
C GLU A 23 -0.97 -9.83 -4.46
N GLY A 24 -2.01 -10.01 -5.29
CA GLY A 24 -1.96 -9.60 -6.69
C GLY A 24 -1.65 -8.11 -6.83
N VAL A 25 -0.90 -7.73 -7.87
CA VAL A 25 -0.63 -6.32 -8.14
C VAL A 25 -1.86 -5.70 -8.78
N ASP A 26 -2.48 -4.77 -8.06
CA ASP A 26 -3.57 -3.94 -8.58
C ASP A 26 -3.04 -2.66 -9.23
N VAL A 27 -3.69 -2.27 -10.33
CA VAL A 27 -3.39 -1.03 -11.05
C VAL A 27 -4.65 -0.19 -11.11
N ILE A 28 -4.61 0.98 -10.46
CA ILE A 28 -5.75 1.88 -10.36
C ILE A 28 -5.47 3.12 -11.21
N ARG A 29 -6.49 3.58 -11.94
CA ARG A 29 -6.46 4.84 -12.70
C ARG A 29 -7.58 5.74 -12.20
N TYR A 30 -7.21 6.90 -11.70
CA TYR A 30 -8.15 7.95 -11.30
C TYR A 30 -8.35 8.94 -12.45
N GLU A 31 -9.60 9.18 -12.81
CA GLU A 31 -10.01 10.30 -13.67
C GLU A 31 -10.12 11.60 -12.84
N PRO A 32 -10.10 12.79 -13.48
CA PRO A 32 -10.21 14.06 -12.76
C PRO A 32 -11.41 14.12 -11.81
N GLY A 33 -11.14 14.45 -10.54
CA GLY A 33 -12.15 14.53 -9.47
C GLY A 33 -12.48 13.22 -8.77
N GLN A 34 -11.95 12.08 -9.23
CA GLN A 34 -12.06 10.83 -8.49
C GLN A 34 -11.09 10.81 -7.30
N VAL A 35 -11.54 10.21 -6.21
CA VAL A 35 -10.79 10.03 -4.98
C VAL A 35 -11.06 8.64 -4.44
N LEU A 36 -10.06 8.03 -3.82
CA LEU A 36 -10.29 6.94 -2.88
C LEU A 36 -10.68 7.57 -1.54
N LYS A 37 -11.55 6.91 -0.78
CA LYS A 37 -11.93 7.39 0.55
C LYS A 37 -10.88 6.96 1.57
N PRO A 38 -10.74 7.67 2.71
CA PRO A 38 -9.90 7.22 3.80
C PRO A 38 -10.20 5.78 4.20
N HIS A 39 -9.17 4.96 4.28
CA HIS A 39 -9.25 3.53 4.56
C HIS A 39 -7.96 3.02 5.23
N TYR A 40 -7.97 1.74 5.58
CA TYR A 40 -6.80 1.02 6.08
C TYR A 40 -6.64 -0.25 5.25
N ASP A 41 -5.39 -0.61 4.96
CA ASP A 41 -5.08 -1.87 4.27
C ASP A 41 -5.09 -3.05 5.24
N ALA A 42 -4.73 -2.82 6.50
CA ALA A 42 -4.74 -3.84 7.54
C ALA A 42 -6.10 -3.95 8.25
N ASN A 43 -6.43 -5.17 8.65
CA ASN A 43 -7.57 -5.48 9.49
C ASN A 43 -7.32 -5.02 10.93
N GLN A 44 -8.32 -4.37 11.55
CA GLN A 44 -8.22 -3.90 12.94
C GLN A 44 -8.18 -5.05 13.97
N GLY A 45 -8.73 -6.21 13.63
CA GLY A 45 -8.59 -7.44 14.39
C GLY A 45 -7.87 -8.49 13.56
N ALA A 46 -6.81 -9.11 14.09
CA ALA A 46 -6.19 -10.28 13.49
C ALA A 46 -6.90 -11.53 14.03
N THR A 47 -8.09 -11.82 13.50
CA THR A 47 -8.87 -13.00 13.90
C THR A 47 -8.47 -14.24 13.10
N VAL A 48 -8.93 -15.41 13.53
CA VAL A 48 -8.69 -16.68 12.80
C VAL A 48 -9.29 -16.63 11.39
N GLU A 49 -10.39 -15.90 11.20
CA GLU A 49 -11.06 -15.77 9.89
C GLU A 49 -10.20 -15.01 8.87
N ASP A 50 -9.36 -14.07 9.32
CA ASP A 50 -8.47 -13.30 8.42
C ASP A 50 -7.34 -14.17 7.85
N LYS A 51 -6.88 -15.19 8.59
CA LYS A 51 -5.90 -16.16 8.08
C LYS A 51 -6.44 -16.97 6.90
N GLU A 52 -7.74 -17.28 6.91
CA GLU A 52 -8.37 -18.01 5.80
C GLU A 52 -8.61 -17.13 4.57
N ARG A 53 -8.51 -15.79 4.71
CA ARG A 53 -8.70 -14.80 3.64
C ARG A 53 -7.41 -14.21 3.06
N GLY A 54 -6.24 -14.73 3.45
CA GLY A 54 -4.93 -14.26 2.95
C GLY A 54 -4.03 -13.66 4.03
N GLY A 55 -4.52 -13.48 5.25
CA GLY A 55 -3.74 -13.00 6.39
C GLY A 55 -3.90 -11.50 6.65
N GLN A 56 -2.89 -10.91 7.28
CA GLN A 56 -2.83 -9.49 7.64
C GLN A 56 -1.87 -8.75 6.70
N VAL A 57 -2.26 -7.57 6.22
CA VAL A 57 -1.38 -6.73 5.40
C VAL A 57 -0.35 -6.05 6.28
N LEU A 58 0.89 -6.53 6.23
CA LEU A 58 2.00 -5.99 7.03
C LEU A 58 2.69 -4.79 6.36
N VAL A 59 2.65 -4.72 5.04
CA VAL A 59 3.36 -3.71 4.26
C VAL A 59 2.62 -3.44 2.96
N THR A 60 2.51 -2.15 2.63
CA THR A 60 1.98 -1.68 1.36
C THR A 60 3.09 -0.99 0.58
N VAL A 61 3.19 -1.32 -0.70
CA VAL A 61 4.13 -0.70 -1.65
C VAL A 61 3.32 -0.10 -2.79
N LEU A 62 3.19 1.22 -2.78
CA LEU A 62 2.46 1.99 -3.78
C LEU A 62 3.45 2.63 -4.76
N ALA A 63 3.29 2.39 -6.06
CA ALA A 63 4.10 3.02 -7.09
C ALA A 63 3.31 4.05 -7.88
N TYR A 64 3.84 5.27 -7.99
CA TYR A 64 3.22 6.31 -8.79
C TYR A 64 3.63 6.17 -10.27
N LEU A 65 2.66 5.87 -11.12
CA LEU A 65 2.93 5.51 -12.53
C LEU A 65 3.00 6.73 -13.46
N ASN A 66 2.56 7.90 -13.01
CA ASN A 66 2.60 9.17 -13.71
C ASN A 66 2.64 10.35 -12.73
N ASP A 67 3.09 11.51 -13.21
CA ASP A 67 3.03 12.76 -12.47
C ASP A 67 1.58 13.28 -12.44
N VAL A 68 1.19 13.92 -11.34
CA VAL A 68 -0.10 14.62 -11.20
C VAL A 68 0.17 16.08 -10.85
N VAL A 69 -0.38 16.99 -11.66
CA VAL A 69 -0.13 18.43 -11.53
C VAL A 69 -0.90 19.05 -10.35
N THR A 70 -2.12 18.58 -10.08
CA THR A 70 -3.00 19.13 -9.03
C THR A 70 -3.75 18.00 -8.34
N GLY A 71 -3.68 17.96 -7.01
CA GLY A 71 -4.32 16.92 -6.20
C GLY A 71 -3.67 15.54 -6.39
N GLY A 72 -4.44 14.48 -6.12
CA GLY A 72 -4.01 13.09 -6.30
C GLY A 72 -2.93 12.62 -5.32
N SER A 73 -2.72 13.36 -4.23
CA SER A 73 -1.78 12.96 -3.20
C SER A 73 -2.27 11.80 -2.38
N THR A 74 -1.33 11.02 -1.83
CA THR A 74 -1.63 10.02 -0.81
C THR A 74 -1.49 10.68 0.55
N ARG A 75 -2.59 10.77 1.30
CA ARG A 75 -2.63 11.54 2.55
C ARG A 75 -2.79 10.64 3.77
N PHE A 76 -1.91 10.80 4.75
CA PHE A 76 -2.01 10.16 6.07
C PHE A 76 -2.45 11.19 7.10
N GLY A 77 -3.76 11.34 7.29
CA GLY A 77 -4.33 12.41 8.10
C GLY A 77 -3.86 12.42 9.56
N LYS A 78 -3.72 11.24 10.17
CA LYS A 78 -3.26 11.09 11.56
C LYS A 78 -1.76 11.33 11.75
N LEU A 79 -0.98 11.28 10.68
CA LEU A 79 0.46 11.55 10.69
C LEU A 79 0.79 12.97 10.23
N ASP A 80 -0.20 13.74 9.79
CA ASP A 80 -0.01 15.05 9.14
C ASP A 80 0.98 14.97 7.95
N LEU A 81 0.85 13.90 7.15
CA LEU A 81 1.67 13.67 5.96
C LEU A 81 0.81 13.72 4.70
N ASP A 82 1.35 14.35 3.67
CA ASP A 82 0.74 14.51 2.35
C ASP A 82 1.81 14.26 1.29
N ILE A 83 1.65 13.18 0.52
CA ILE A 83 2.67 12.70 -0.43
C ILE A 83 2.19 12.96 -1.85
N GLN A 84 2.82 13.93 -2.53
CA GLN A 84 2.51 14.23 -3.92
C GLN A 84 3.06 13.13 -4.85
N PRO A 85 2.27 12.59 -5.79
CA PRO A 85 2.72 11.56 -6.71
C PRO A 85 3.71 12.14 -7.73
N HIS A 86 4.89 11.50 -7.80
CA HIS A 86 5.90 11.73 -8.81
C HIS A 86 6.20 10.42 -9.54
N ARG A 87 6.25 10.47 -10.87
CA ARG A 87 6.39 9.26 -11.69
C ARG A 87 7.67 8.51 -11.31
N GLY A 88 7.51 7.23 -10.96
CA GLY A 88 8.60 6.32 -10.64
C GLY A 88 8.93 6.25 -9.14
N ASP A 89 8.41 7.17 -8.34
CA ASP A 89 8.52 7.07 -6.88
C ASP A 89 7.67 5.91 -6.36
N CYS A 90 8.13 5.34 -5.25
CA CYS A 90 7.42 4.33 -4.51
C CYS A 90 7.26 4.77 -3.05
N LEU A 91 6.02 4.76 -2.57
CA LEU A 91 5.69 4.94 -1.17
C LEU A 91 5.59 3.56 -0.51
N VAL A 92 6.33 3.38 0.59
CA VAL A 92 6.32 2.15 1.38
C VAL A 92 5.92 2.49 2.80
N PHE A 93 4.89 1.82 3.31
CA PHE A 93 4.42 1.99 4.68
C PHE A 93 3.93 0.66 5.26
N PHE A 94 3.75 0.62 6.58
CA PHE A 94 3.47 -0.59 7.35
C PHE A 94 2.14 -0.45 8.09
N PRO A 95 1.02 -0.93 7.51
CA PRO A 95 -0.30 -0.87 8.13
C PRO A 95 -0.44 -1.72 9.40
N ALA A 96 0.48 -2.65 9.63
CA ALA A 96 0.59 -3.43 10.85
C ALA A 96 2.06 -3.71 11.21
N ASP A 97 2.33 -3.99 12.47
CA ASP A 97 3.67 -4.37 12.94
C ASP A 97 4.02 -5.83 12.61
N GLY A 98 5.25 -6.26 12.93
CA GLY A 98 5.69 -7.64 12.67
C GLY A 98 4.95 -8.74 13.46
N ASN A 99 4.11 -8.37 14.43
CA ASN A 99 3.21 -9.27 15.15
C ASN A 99 1.79 -9.27 14.57
N GLY A 100 1.52 -8.46 13.54
CA GLY A 100 0.21 -8.27 12.93
C GLY A 100 -0.69 -7.30 13.69
N ASN A 101 -0.15 -6.53 14.64
CA ASN A 101 -0.93 -5.49 15.32
C ASN A 101 -1.14 -4.31 14.38
N PHE A 102 -2.40 -3.96 14.18
CA PHE A 102 -2.86 -2.84 13.38
C PHE A 102 -2.25 -1.50 13.84
N ASP A 103 -1.75 -0.69 12.90
CA ASP A 103 -1.29 0.68 13.15
C ASP A 103 -2.37 1.68 12.74
N GLU A 104 -3.09 2.21 13.73
CA GLU A 104 -4.18 3.15 13.46
C GLU A 104 -3.74 4.45 12.80
N ARG A 105 -2.43 4.77 12.79
CA ARG A 105 -1.91 6.02 12.23
C ARG A 105 -1.83 5.98 10.70
N THR A 106 -1.88 4.78 10.10
CA THR A 106 -1.72 4.60 8.65
C THR A 106 -3.05 4.65 7.88
N GLU A 107 -4.09 5.26 8.46
CA GLU A 107 -5.28 5.64 7.69
C GLU A 107 -4.85 6.53 6.53
N HIS A 108 -5.25 6.19 5.32
CA HIS A 108 -4.86 6.94 4.14
C HIS A 108 -5.92 6.96 3.05
N GLU A 109 -5.78 7.90 2.14
CA GLU A 109 -6.59 8.12 0.93
C GLU A 109 -5.70 8.40 -0.28
#